data_AF-E2BC68-F1
#
_entry.id   AF-E2BC68-F1
#
_cell.length_a   1.000
_cell.length_b   1.000
_cell.length_c   1.000
_cell.angle_alpha   90.00
_cell.angle_beta   90.00
_cell.angle_gamma   90.00
#
_symmetry.space_group_name_H-M   'P 1'
#
loop_
_entity.id
_entity.type
_entity.pdbx_description
1 polymer ?
#
loop_
_entity_poly.entity_id
_entity_poly.type
_entity_poly.pdbx_seq_one_letter_code
_entity_poly.pdbx_strand_id
1 'polypeptide(L)'
;MAEGPSSEEETRGMSVNYIAKFRRSCRNRRSHDEVADLAAELQRAYTAKELQAQLEEKQRRRQAELVQERECAELARLRQREASAEDLRRRAEILRRGEEYRRQLDEQLTRKERERRVLAEEAREYRKTLEEMDRAQEERECSNASEKKRELVVKTRRERLILEEVKEARRQVEREAEERKRRQDLEYLRQMDERSEEVNRLRQEQIERRESVLLEATRMILDAEARKQEREERLFDLVAEEIRCELVIREREQAARRRRMRQELVAGLEEQIILTEQCKRRLVEEDRAWAEDVMRKIMEDERLARCTAEAKRRMKVQHREDLENLIAHRRRIREEEIARMEETIKEEQRLARLEAECAKEQRRRLLTVHAADIANFVNRAALTAEERRILDETSKGNRDTGYVDDEAGDGEAKEN
;
A
#
# COMPACT_ATOMS: atom_id res chain seq x y z
N MET A 1 168.66 -69.98 44.48
CA MET A 1 168.76 -70.27 45.92
C MET A 1 169.05 -71.76 46.05
N ALA A 2 169.85 -72.27 46.99
CA ALA A 2 170.91 -71.68 47.83
C ALA A 2 171.48 -72.83 48.69
N GLU A 3 172.82 -72.95 48.81
CA GLU A 3 173.56 -73.90 49.69
C GLU A 3 173.23 -75.42 49.58
N GLY A 4 174.04 -76.40 50.02
CA GLY A 4 175.30 -76.44 50.79
C GLY A 4 175.11 -77.08 52.18
N PRO A 5 176.15 -77.64 52.88
CA PRO A 5 177.55 -77.88 52.50
C PRO A 5 178.17 -79.25 52.99
N SER A 6 179.52 -79.37 52.95
CA SER A 6 180.45 -80.12 53.87
C SER A 6 180.49 -81.67 53.95
N SER A 7 181.63 -82.35 54.26
CA SER A 7 183.09 -82.02 54.19
C SER A 7 184.04 -83.22 54.54
N GLU A 8 185.38 -83.05 54.44
CA GLU A 8 186.54 -83.82 55.04
C GLU A 8 186.72 -85.35 54.74
N GLU A 9 187.85 -86.07 54.99
CA GLU A 9 189.35 -85.90 54.97
C GLU A 9 189.99 -87.35 54.98
N GLU A 10 191.29 -87.72 54.98
CA GLU A 10 192.64 -87.08 54.94
C GLU A 10 193.58 -87.88 53.97
N THR A 11 194.62 -88.60 54.42
CA THR A 11 195.79 -89.05 53.59
C THR A 11 196.56 -90.33 54.04
N ARG A 12 197.71 -90.59 53.35
CA ARG A 12 198.96 -91.34 53.75
C ARG A 12 198.95 -92.88 53.78
N GLY A 13 200.10 -93.57 53.53
CA GLY A 13 201.48 -93.11 53.23
C GLY A 13 202.43 -94.24 52.72
N MET A 14 203.71 -93.93 52.45
CA MET A 14 204.71 -94.83 51.80
C MET A 14 205.63 -95.62 52.77
N SER A 15 206.09 -96.80 52.34
CA SER A 15 207.33 -97.48 52.83
C SER A 15 207.97 -98.40 51.77
N VAL A 16 209.08 -99.07 52.10
CA VAL A 16 210.31 -99.02 51.27
C VAL A 16 211.26 -100.25 51.39
N ASN A 17 212.26 -100.33 50.48
CA ASN A 17 213.29 -101.38 50.31
C ASN A 17 214.27 -101.59 51.51
N TYR A 18 214.86 -102.81 51.70
CA TYR A 18 216.33 -103.09 51.69
C TYR A 18 216.79 -104.54 52.07
N ILE A 19 217.80 -105.09 51.34
CA ILE A 19 219.04 -105.87 51.77
C ILE A 19 218.91 -107.14 52.69
N ALA A 20 219.77 -108.19 52.75
CA ALA A 20 221.08 -108.66 52.21
C ALA A 20 221.02 -110.20 51.90
N LYS A 21 221.78 -110.88 51.01
CA LYS A 21 223.24 -111.24 50.96
C LYS A 21 223.88 -111.80 52.26
N PHE A 22 224.55 -112.98 52.20
CA PHE A 22 226.05 -113.14 52.13
C PHE A 22 226.60 -114.54 52.57
N ARG A 23 227.80 -114.94 52.04
CA ARG A 23 228.70 -116.09 52.43
C ARG A 23 228.19 -117.54 52.15
N ARG A 24 229.02 -118.58 51.94
CA ARG A 24 230.50 -118.82 51.80
C ARG A 24 230.67 -120.03 50.82
N SER A 25 231.56 -120.03 49.82
CA SER A 25 233.03 -120.23 49.86
C SER A 25 233.54 -121.65 50.17
N CYS A 26 233.61 -122.48 49.12
CA CYS A 26 234.73 -123.38 48.75
C CYS A 26 235.31 -124.43 49.75
N ARG A 27 234.96 -125.71 49.56
CA ARG A 27 235.89 -126.79 49.13
C ARG A 27 235.14 -128.09 48.76
N ASN A 28 235.76 -128.96 47.96
CA ASN A 28 235.34 -130.35 47.64
C ASN A 28 233.86 -130.50 47.18
N ARG A 29 233.44 -130.12 45.97
CA ARG A 29 233.87 -130.57 44.62
C ARG A 29 233.52 -132.06 44.35
N ARG A 30 232.33 -132.31 43.75
CA ARG A 30 231.75 -133.58 43.20
C ARG A 30 230.59 -134.29 43.95
N SER A 31 229.77 -133.60 44.74
CA SER A 31 228.62 -134.25 45.41
C SER A 31 227.44 -133.31 45.69
N HIS A 32 227.03 -132.46 44.73
CA HIS A 32 226.11 -131.36 45.03
C HIS A 32 225.01 -131.04 44.02
N ASP A 33 224.99 -131.70 42.85
CA ASP A 33 224.11 -131.32 41.74
C ASP A 33 222.64 -131.74 42.01
N GLU A 34 222.40 -132.96 42.52
CA GLU A 34 221.06 -133.51 42.84
C GLU A 34 220.25 -132.68 43.84
N VAL A 35 220.92 -131.93 44.73
CA VAL A 35 220.26 -131.13 45.78
C VAL A 35 219.71 -129.80 45.24
N ALA A 36 220.25 -129.31 44.12
CA ALA A 36 219.81 -128.05 43.51
C ALA A 36 218.45 -128.22 42.79
N ASP A 37 218.27 -129.32 42.06
CA ASP A 37 217.06 -129.56 41.26
C ASP A 37 215.82 -129.74 42.14
N LEU A 38 215.94 -130.50 43.24
CA LEU A 38 214.82 -130.76 44.16
C LEU A 38 214.33 -129.47 44.88
N ALA A 39 215.23 -128.51 45.13
CA ALA A 39 214.85 -127.19 45.61
C ALA A 39 214.10 -126.35 44.54
N ALA A 40 214.47 -126.51 43.27
CA ALA A 40 213.85 -125.81 42.15
C ALA A 40 212.46 -126.37 41.78
N GLU A 41 212.16 -127.63 42.08
CA GLU A 41 210.81 -128.19 41.95
C GLU A 41 209.86 -127.72 43.06
N LEU A 42 210.33 -127.69 44.31
CA LEU A 42 209.51 -127.26 45.45
C LEU A 42 209.02 -125.80 45.30
N GLN A 43 209.84 -124.89 44.74
CA GLN A 43 209.39 -123.52 44.46
C GLN A 43 208.29 -123.42 43.39
N ARG A 44 208.26 -124.34 42.41
CA ARG A 44 207.19 -124.42 41.40
C ARG A 44 205.88 -124.91 42.02
N ALA A 45 205.96 -125.87 42.95
CA ALA A 45 204.79 -126.38 43.65
C ALA A 45 204.09 -125.31 44.51
N TYR A 46 204.85 -124.46 45.21
CA TYR A 46 204.28 -123.37 46.00
C TYR A 46 203.62 -122.27 45.15
N THR A 47 204.27 -121.84 44.06
CA THR A 47 203.70 -120.79 43.17
C THR A 47 202.44 -121.26 42.43
N ALA A 48 202.34 -122.54 42.07
CA ALA A 48 201.11 -123.11 41.52
C ALA A 48 199.93 -123.04 42.51
N LYS A 49 200.19 -123.28 43.82
CA LYS A 49 199.16 -123.24 44.87
C LYS A 49 198.58 -121.85 45.08
N GLU A 50 199.40 -120.80 45.02
CA GLU A 50 198.93 -119.41 45.17
C GLU A 50 198.05 -118.97 43.99
N LEU A 51 198.43 -119.33 42.76
CA LEU A 51 197.63 -119.04 41.56
C LEU A 51 196.26 -119.72 41.61
N GLN A 52 196.16 -120.94 42.14
CA GLN A 52 194.88 -121.64 42.29
C GLN A 52 193.95 -120.92 43.28
N ALA A 53 194.49 -120.42 44.41
CA ALA A 53 193.70 -119.66 45.38
C ALA A 53 193.13 -118.35 44.80
N GLN A 54 193.92 -117.63 43.97
CA GLN A 54 193.48 -116.41 43.29
C GLN A 54 192.35 -116.65 42.27
N LEU A 55 192.29 -117.84 41.66
CA LEU A 55 191.22 -118.21 40.74
C LEU A 55 189.91 -118.47 41.49
N GLU A 56 189.95 -119.18 42.62
CA GLU A 56 188.77 -119.40 43.47
C GLU A 56 188.17 -118.09 43.99
N GLU A 57 189.00 -117.15 44.45
CA GLU A 57 188.51 -115.87 44.97
C GLU A 57 187.77 -115.07 43.89
N LYS A 58 188.31 -115.03 42.67
CA LYS A 58 187.67 -114.39 41.51
C LYS A 58 186.34 -115.05 41.12
N GLN A 59 186.19 -116.37 41.31
CA GLN A 59 184.91 -117.04 41.08
C GLN A 59 183.87 -116.66 42.15
N ARG A 60 184.26 -116.60 43.44
CA ARG A 60 183.35 -116.23 44.53
C ARG A 60 182.82 -114.78 44.39
N ARG A 61 183.67 -113.83 43.99
CA ARG A 61 183.26 -112.42 43.75
C ARG A 61 182.16 -112.32 42.67
N ARG A 62 182.36 -112.99 41.52
CA ARG A 62 181.36 -113.04 40.42
C ARG A 62 180.01 -113.64 40.84
N GLN A 63 180.02 -114.61 41.76
CA GLN A 63 178.78 -115.21 42.27
C GLN A 63 178.02 -114.25 43.20
N ALA A 64 178.72 -113.42 43.98
CA ALA A 64 178.08 -112.40 44.83
C ALA A 64 177.44 -111.27 44.00
N GLU A 65 178.14 -110.79 42.96
CA GLU A 65 177.64 -109.78 42.02
C GLU A 65 176.31 -110.23 41.37
N LEU A 66 176.27 -111.47 40.86
CA LEU A 66 175.07 -112.08 40.25
C LEU A 66 173.88 -112.29 41.21
N VAL A 67 174.09 -112.26 42.53
CA VAL A 67 172.99 -112.29 43.51
C VAL A 67 172.43 -110.89 43.72
N GLN A 68 173.30 -109.88 43.89
CA GLN A 68 172.87 -108.49 44.09
C GLN A 68 172.08 -107.94 42.88
N GLU A 69 172.47 -108.29 41.65
CA GLU A 69 171.70 -107.91 40.44
C GLU A 69 170.26 -108.46 40.47
N ARG A 70 170.06 -109.68 40.97
CA ARG A 70 168.74 -110.33 41.06
C ARG A 70 167.86 -109.68 42.12
N GLU A 71 168.42 -109.37 43.28
CA GLU A 71 167.72 -108.69 44.37
C GLU A 71 167.27 -107.28 43.95
N CYS A 72 168.15 -106.53 43.27
CA CYS A 72 167.80 -105.23 42.68
C CYS A 72 166.66 -105.33 41.65
N ALA A 73 166.67 -106.37 40.80
CA ALA A 73 165.64 -106.58 39.78
C ALA A 73 164.26 -106.94 40.38
N GLU A 74 164.20 -107.74 41.44
CA GLU A 74 162.95 -108.04 42.14
C GLU A 74 162.36 -106.80 42.84
N LEU A 75 163.20 -105.99 43.51
CA LEU A 75 162.75 -104.75 44.13
C LEU A 75 162.18 -103.74 43.11
N ALA A 76 162.75 -103.66 41.92
CA ALA A 76 162.23 -102.83 40.83
C ALA A 76 160.84 -103.32 40.35
N ARG A 77 160.66 -104.65 40.21
CA ARG A 77 159.38 -105.27 39.80
C ARG A 77 158.26 -105.01 40.81
N LEU A 78 158.57 -105.04 42.12
CA LEU A 78 157.58 -104.78 43.18
C LEU A 78 157.07 -103.33 43.12
N ARG A 79 157.97 -102.34 43.07
CA ARG A 79 157.60 -100.92 42.97
C ARG A 79 156.74 -100.61 41.73
N GLN A 80 157.03 -101.25 40.60
CA GLN A 80 156.25 -101.09 39.38
C GLN A 80 154.81 -101.63 39.52
N ARG A 81 154.61 -102.74 40.25
CA ARG A 81 153.28 -103.27 40.56
C ARG A 81 152.49 -102.33 41.47
N GLU A 82 153.12 -101.83 42.53
CA GLU A 82 152.51 -100.89 43.48
C GLU A 82 152.00 -99.61 42.79
N ALA A 83 152.83 -98.97 41.96
CA ALA A 83 152.43 -97.78 41.20
C ALA A 83 151.23 -98.05 40.27
N SER A 84 151.20 -99.20 39.59
CA SER A 84 150.06 -99.57 38.73
C SER A 84 148.77 -99.81 39.50
N ALA A 85 148.86 -100.30 40.75
CA ALA A 85 147.71 -100.53 41.61
C ALA A 85 147.14 -99.20 42.15
N GLU A 86 147.98 -98.21 42.43
CA GLU A 86 147.51 -96.86 42.79
C GLU A 86 146.78 -96.16 41.64
N ASP A 87 147.33 -96.21 40.42
CA ASP A 87 146.69 -95.60 39.25
C ASP A 87 145.31 -96.22 38.95
N LEU A 88 145.16 -97.53 39.15
CA LEU A 88 143.85 -98.20 39.03
C LEU A 88 142.86 -97.72 40.10
N ARG A 89 143.29 -97.52 41.36
CA ARG A 89 142.45 -96.94 42.43
C ARG A 89 142.00 -95.51 42.08
N ARG A 90 142.93 -94.66 41.65
CA ARG A 90 142.66 -93.27 41.25
C ARG A 90 141.63 -93.20 40.11
N ARG A 91 141.75 -94.07 39.10
CA ARG A 91 140.78 -94.18 37.99
C ARG A 91 139.40 -94.63 38.47
N ALA A 92 139.33 -95.62 39.37
CA ALA A 92 138.06 -96.10 39.93
C ALA A 92 137.32 -95.02 40.73
N GLU A 93 138.04 -94.20 41.52
CA GLU A 93 137.44 -93.06 42.22
C GLU A 93 136.90 -91.98 41.28
N ILE A 94 137.63 -91.65 40.21
CA ILE A 94 137.19 -90.65 39.22
C ILE A 94 135.91 -91.13 38.53
N LEU A 95 135.85 -92.40 38.10
CA LEU A 95 134.65 -93.00 37.50
C LEU A 95 133.46 -92.97 38.46
N ARG A 96 133.67 -93.37 39.72
CA ARG A 96 132.62 -93.36 40.75
C ARG A 96 132.06 -91.97 40.97
N ARG A 97 132.90 -90.95 41.19
CA ARG A 97 132.46 -89.55 41.35
C ARG A 97 131.73 -89.04 40.10
N GLY A 98 132.18 -89.45 38.90
CA GLY A 98 131.53 -89.14 37.63
C GLY A 98 130.20 -89.86 37.39
N GLU A 99 129.91 -90.97 38.07
CA GLU A 99 128.59 -91.59 38.12
C GLU A 99 127.67 -90.94 39.15
N GLU A 100 128.19 -90.67 40.36
CA GLU A 100 127.46 -90.00 41.43
C GLU A 100 126.98 -88.61 40.97
N TYR A 101 127.82 -87.85 40.25
CA TYR A 101 127.44 -86.57 39.64
C TYR A 101 126.39 -86.70 38.52
N ARG A 102 126.47 -87.74 37.67
CA ARG A 102 125.45 -87.99 36.62
C ARG A 102 124.08 -88.27 37.23
N ARG A 103 124.01 -89.15 38.24
CA ARG A 103 122.75 -89.45 38.96
C ARG A 103 122.13 -88.19 39.58
N GLN A 104 122.96 -87.29 40.13
CA GLN A 104 122.48 -86.00 40.67
C GLN A 104 121.89 -85.08 39.58
N LEU A 105 122.44 -85.06 38.37
CA LEU A 105 121.87 -84.32 37.24
C LEU A 105 120.54 -84.94 36.76
N ASP A 106 120.47 -86.26 36.65
CA ASP A 106 119.24 -86.98 36.27
C ASP A 106 118.11 -86.76 37.30
N GLU A 107 118.46 -86.72 38.60
CA GLU A 107 117.53 -86.32 39.66
C GLU A 107 117.06 -84.86 39.53
N GLN A 108 117.93 -83.92 39.18
CA GLN A 108 117.54 -82.52 38.97
C GLN A 108 116.61 -82.36 37.76
N LEU A 109 116.91 -83.04 36.65
CA LEU A 109 116.08 -83.04 35.45
C LEU A 109 114.70 -83.65 35.73
N THR A 110 114.63 -84.81 36.38
CA THR A 110 113.35 -85.46 36.70
C THR A 110 112.53 -84.68 37.73
N ARG A 111 113.14 -83.95 38.67
CA ARG A 111 112.44 -82.99 39.54
C ARG A 111 111.85 -81.84 38.72
N LYS A 112 112.64 -81.20 37.85
CA LYS A 112 112.20 -80.10 36.97
C LYS A 112 111.13 -80.52 35.95
N GLU A 113 111.14 -81.76 35.49
CA GLU A 113 110.03 -82.31 34.70
C GLU A 113 108.74 -82.45 35.50
N ARG A 114 108.81 -82.93 36.75
CA ARG A 114 107.62 -83.05 37.62
C ARG A 114 107.01 -81.69 37.92
N GLU A 115 107.84 -80.70 38.25
CA GLU A 115 107.41 -79.30 38.41
C GLU A 115 106.68 -78.78 37.15
N ARG A 116 107.24 -79.02 35.95
CA ARG A 116 106.61 -78.62 34.68
C ARG A 116 105.27 -79.33 34.41
N ARG A 117 105.10 -80.59 34.83
CA ARG A 117 103.84 -81.33 34.68
C ARG A 117 102.77 -80.76 35.60
N VAL A 118 103.09 -80.54 36.88
CA VAL A 118 102.17 -79.92 37.86
C VAL A 118 101.73 -78.54 37.39
N LEU A 119 102.66 -77.65 37.00
CA LEU A 119 102.34 -76.32 36.48
C LEU A 119 101.47 -76.37 35.20
N ALA A 120 101.63 -77.39 34.36
CA ALA A 120 100.82 -77.59 33.16
C ALA A 120 99.42 -78.17 33.46
N GLU A 121 99.26 -78.88 34.59
CA GLU A 121 97.99 -79.40 35.09
C GLU A 121 97.21 -78.29 35.80
N GLU A 122 97.85 -77.55 36.71
CA GLU A 122 97.31 -76.32 37.32
C GLU A 122 96.85 -75.30 36.26
N ALA A 123 97.65 -75.06 35.22
CA ALA A 123 97.29 -74.15 34.12
C ALA A 123 96.14 -74.67 33.24
N ARG A 124 95.84 -75.98 33.23
CA ARG A 124 94.67 -76.56 32.57
C ARG A 124 93.42 -76.42 33.44
N GLU A 125 93.56 -76.63 34.75
CA GLU A 125 92.46 -76.48 35.70
C GLU A 125 92.04 -75.01 35.81
N TYR A 126 92.99 -74.08 35.91
CA TYR A 126 92.72 -72.64 35.89
C TYR A 126 91.97 -72.20 34.62
N ARG A 127 92.34 -72.74 33.44
CA ARG A 127 91.62 -72.48 32.18
C ARG A 127 90.18 -72.99 32.22
N LYS A 128 89.94 -74.20 32.73
CA LYS A 128 88.57 -74.72 32.91
C LYS A 128 87.75 -73.81 33.83
N THR A 129 88.31 -73.36 34.95
CA THR A 129 87.60 -72.46 35.87
C THR A 129 87.29 -71.10 35.25
N LEU A 130 88.16 -70.59 34.37
CA LEU A 130 87.85 -69.38 33.58
C LEU A 130 86.74 -69.64 32.56
N GLU A 131 86.81 -70.72 31.77
CA GLU A 131 85.75 -71.09 30.83
C GLU A 131 84.39 -71.31 31.51
N GLU A 132 84.38 -71.84 32.74
CA GLU A 132 83.17 -72.03 33.56
C GLU A 132 82.64 -70.69 34.12
N MET A 133 83.53 -69.76 34.51
CA MET A 133 83.15 -68.41 34.91
C MET A 133 82.59 -67.59 33.74
N ASP A 134 83.22 -67.66 32.56
CA ASP A 134 82.78 -66.97 31.34
C ASP A 134 81.39 -67.46 30.91
N ARG A 135 81.18 -68.78 30.83
CA ARG A 135 79.85 -69.38 30.55
C ARG A 135 78.80 -68.93 31.57
N ALA A 136 79.13 -68.96 32.87
CA ALA A 136 78.22 -68.53 33.91
C ALA A 136 77.91 -67.02 33.87
N GLN A 137 78.81 -66.19 33.31
CA GLN A 137 78.54 -64.79 33.03
C GLN A 137 77.64 -64.63 31.80
N GLU A 138 77.94 -65.30 30.68
CA GLU A 138 77.12 -65.27 29.45
C GLU A 138 75.67 -65.71 29.72
N GLU A 139 75.46 -66.79 30.49
CA GLU A 139 74.13 -67.26 30.90
C GLU A 139 73.36 -66.21 31.72
N ARG A 140 74.03 -65.57 32.69
CA ARG A 140 73.44 -64.50 33.51
C ARG A 140 73.09 -63.27 32.67
N GLU A 141 73.98 -62.84 31.78
CA GLU A 141 73.73 -61.71 30.88
C GLU A 141 72.58 -62.00 29.91
N CYS A 142 72.52 -63.21 29.35
CA CYS A 142 71.42 -63.66 28.51
C CYS A 142 70.08 -63.71 29.28
N SER A 143 70.06 -64.25 30.50
CA SER A 143 68.84 -64.27 31.34
C SER A 143 68.36 -62.85 31.64
N ASN A 144 69.25 -62.00 32.18
CA ASN A 144 68.98 -60.59 32.49
C ASN A 144 68.48 -59.80 31.26
N ALA A 145 69.06 -60.04 30.07
CA ALA A 145 68.62 -59.42 28.83
C ALA A 145 67.23 -59.93 28.39
N SER A 146 66.93 -61.22 28.60
CA SER A 146 65.62 -61.80 28.29
C SER A 146 64.52 -61.27 29.23
N GLU A 147 64.83 -61.10 30.51
CA GLU A 147 63.93 -60.58 31.54
C GLU A 147 63.62 -59.10 31.28
N LYS A 148 64.63 -58.27 31.05
CA LYS A 148 64.44 -56.85 30.67
C LYS A 148 63.59 -56.71 29.40
N LYS A 149 63.78 -57.57 28.39
CA LYS A 149 62.92 -57.61 27.20
C LYS A 149 61.47 -57.99 27.54
N ARG A 150 61.25 -59.02 28.37
CA ARG A 150 59.91 -59.43 28.83
C ARG A 150 59.22 -58.32 29.63
N GLU A 151 59.91 -57.67 30.55
CA GLU A 151 59.41 -56.52 31.31
C GLU A 151 58.95 -55.38 30.39
N LEU A 152 59.79 -54.98 29.43
CA LEU A 152 59.47 -53.89 28.51
C LEU A 152 58.23 -54.22 27.66
N VAL A 153 58.09 -55.47 27.20
CA VAL A 153 56.89 -55.93 26.47
C VAL A 153 55.65 -55.89 27.38
N VAL A 154 55.75 -56.29 28.65
CA VAL A 154 54.64 -56.23 29.61
C VAL A 154 54.26 -54.78 29.95
N LYS A 155 55.24 -53.89 30.17
CA LYS A 155 55.03 -52.45 30.41
C LYS A 155 54.33 -51.80 29.21
N THR A 156 54.90 -51.94 28.02
CA THR A 156 54.31 -51.43 26.76
C THR A 156 52.90 -51.98 26.51
N ARG A 157 52.63 -53.26 26.84
CA ARG A 157 51.28 -53.84 26.69
C ARG A 157 50.27 -53.22 27.67
N ARG A 158 50.66 -52.99 28.94
CA ARG A 158 49.81 -52.31 29.93
C ARG A 158 49.54 -50.86 29.55
N GLU A 159 50.57 -50.13 29.11
CA GLU A 159 50.46 -48.74 28.66
C GLU A 159 49.50 -48.60 27.46
N ARG A 160 49.54 -49.54 26.51
CA ARG A 160 48.59 -49.55 25.37
C ARG A 160 47.14 -49.75 25.81
N LEU A 161 46.88 -50.71 26.70
CA LEU A 161 45.54 -50.96 27.25
C LEU A 161 44.99 -49.72 27.98
N ILE A 162 45.80 -49.11 28.85
CA ILE A 162 45.43 -47.86 29.55
C ILE A 162 45.16 -46.72 28.55
N LEU A 163 45.95 -46.60 27.48
CA LEU A 163 45.73 -45.61 26.42
C LEU A 163 44.49 -45.89 25.55
N GLU A 164 44.03 -47.14 25.49
CA GLU A 164 42.79 -47.54 24.80
C GLU A 164 41.58 -47.26 25.70
N GLU A 165 41.61 -47.71 26.96
CA GLU A 165 40.61 -47.41 28.00
C GLU A 165 40.38 -45.90 28.15
N VAL A 166 41.45 -45.09 28.23
CA VAL A 166 41.34 -43.61 28.34
C VAL A 166 40.76 -42.97 27.07
N LYS A 167 40.98 -43.53 25.88
CA LYS A 167 40.34 -43.06 24.64
C LYS A 167 38.87 -43.40 24.61
N GLU A 168 38.48 -44.58 25.09
CA GLU A 168 37.08 -44.99 25.13
C GLU A 168 36.29 -44.21 26.17
N ALA A 169 36.84 -44.00 27.37
CA ALA A 169 36.25 -43.14 28.39
C ALA A 169 36.05 -41.69 27.89
N ARG A 170 37.03 -41.11 27.17
CA ARG A 170 36.87 -39.78 26.54
C ARG A 170 35.75 -39.76 25.51
N ARG A 171 35.69 -40.75 24.61
CA ARG A 171 34.62 -40.87 23.60
C ARG A 171 33.23 -41.03 24.23
N GLN A 172 33.14 -41.70 25.39
CA GLN A 172 31.88 -41.81 26.14
C GLN A 172 31.47 -40.45 26.73
N VAL A 173 32.39 -39.75 27.42
CA VAL A 173 32.16 -38.42 27.98
C VAL A 173 31.80 -37.39 26.90
N GLU A 174 32.46 -37.44 25.73
CA GLU A 174 32.14 -36.60 24.57
C GLU A 174 30.70 -36.84 24.07
N ARG A 175 30.28 -38.11 23.91
CA ARG A 175 28.90 -38.46 23.53
C ARG A 175 27.88 -38.02 24.57
N GLU A 176 28.15 -38.24 25.86
CA GLU A 176 27.27 -37.76 26.92
C GLU A 176 27.15 -36.22 26.94
N ALA A 177 28.24 -35.50 26.66
CA ALA A 177 28.24 -34.04 26.58
C ALA A 177 27.45 -33.55 25.35
N GLU A 178 27.56 -34.23 24.20
CA GLU A 178 26.70 -33.98 23.05
C GLU A 178 25.22 -34.27 23.34
N GLU A 179 24.90 -35.39 23.99
CA GLU A 179 23.52 -35.70 24.37
C GLU A 179 22.94 -34.69 25.37
N ARG A 180 23.72 -34.27 26.37
CA ARG A 180 23.31 -33.22 27.33
C ARG A 180 23.02 -31.91 26.62
N LYS A 181 23.86 -31.49 25.67
CA LYS A 181 23.61 -30.31 24.82
C LYS A 181 22.33 -30.49 24.01
N ARG A 182 22.20 -31.57 23.23
CA ARG A 182 21.01 -31.83 22.40
C ARG A 182 19.71 -31.82 23.22
N ARG A 183 19.72 -32.29 24.48
CA ARG A 183 18.57 -32.22 25.40
C ARG A 183 18.28 -30.76 25.80
N GLN A 184 19.30 -30.00 26.20
CA GLN A 184 19.18 -28.56 26.52
C GLN A 184 18.71 -27.73 25.31
N ASP A 185 19.21 -28.03 24.11
CA ASP A 185 18.80 -27.39 22.86
C ASP A 185 17.32 -27.67 22.55
N LEU A 186 16.86 -28.92 22.73
CA LEU A 186 15.46 -29.30 22.56
C LEU A 186 14.53 -28.70 23.63
N GLU A 187 15.00 -28.58 24.88
CA GLU A 187 14.27 -27.90 25.96
C GLU A 187 14.15 -26.40 25.70
N TYR A 188 15.21 -25.76 25.20
CA TYR A 188 15.20 -24.35 24.80
C TYR A 188 14.28 -24.10 23.60
N LEU A 189 14.30 -24.97 22.58
CA LEU A 189 13.41 -24.87 21.42
C LEU A 189 11.94 -24.98 21.85
N ARG A 190 11.58 -25.94 22.72
CA ARG A 190 10.22 -26.06 23.26
C ARG A 190 9.77 -24.80 24.00
N GLN A 191 10.61 -24.22 24.85
CA GLN A 191 10.30 -22.94 25.52
C GLN A 191 10.12 -21.77 24.54
N MET A 192 10.78 -21.81 23.38
CA MET A 192 10.58 -20.82 22.32
C MET A 192 9.31 -21.05 21.51
N ASP A 193 8.95 -22.31 21.25
CA ASP A 193 7.69 -22.69 20.59
C ASP A 193 6.49 -22.35 21.49
N GLU A 194 6.55 -22.66 22.79
CA GLU A 194 5.55 -22.29 23.80
C GLU A 194 5.30 -20.77 23.84
N ARG A 195 6.37 -19.96 23.91
CA ARG A 195 6.28 -18.49 23.84
C ARG A 195 5.75 -17.99 22.49
N SER A 196 6.07 -18.67 21.40
CA SER A 196 5.55 -18.36 20.06
C SER A 196 4.05 -18.62 20.00
N GLU A 197 3.56 -19.73 20.54
CA GLU A 197 2.14 -20.02 20.69
C GLU A 197 1.43 -18.98 21.56
N GLU A 198 1.97 -18.62 22.73
CA GLU A 198 1.39 -17.57 23.59
C GLU A 198 1.24 -16.23 22.84
N VAL A 199 2.30 -15.79 22.14
CA VAL A 199 2.26 -14.56 21.32
C VAL A 199 1.26 -14.68 20.17
N ASN A 200 1.10 -15.85 19.56
CA ASN A 200 0.15 -16.05 18.48
C ASN A 200 -1.31 -16.13 18.96
N ARG A 201 -1.58 -16.72 20.14
CA ARG A 201 -2.90 -16.67 20.80
C ARG A 201 -3.28 -15.23 21.15
N LEU A 202 -2.37 -14.46 21.75
CA LEU A 202 -2.59 -13.03 22.05
C LEU A 202 -2.80 -12.18 20.78
N ARG A 203 -2.20 -12.56 19.64
CA ARG A 203 -2.48 -11.94 18.33
C ARG A 203 -3.87 -12.31 17.81
N GLN A 204 -4.27 -13.58 17.92
CA GLN A 204 -5.62 -14.03 17.54
C GLN A 204 -6.69 -13.30 18.35
N GLU A 205 -6.55 -13.22 19.68
CA GLU A 205 -7.45 -12.43 20.53
C GLU A 205 -7.51 -10.95 20.12
N GLN A 206 -6.39 -10.34 19.70
CA GLN A 206 -6.40 -8.96 19.21
C GLN A 206 -7.08 -8.82 17.84
N ILE A 207 -7.04 -9.84 16.99
CA ILE A 207 -7.74 -9.86 15.70
C ILE A 207 -9.25 -10.00 15.95
N GLU A 208 -9.67 -10.99 16.74
CA GLU A 208 -11.08 -11.22 17.11
C GLU A 208 -11.72 -9.97 17.76
N ARG A 209 -11.00 -9.31 18.68
CA ARG A 209 -11.48 -8.04 19.28
C ARG A 209 -11.60 -6.91 18.26
N ARG A 210 -10.70 -6.81 17.28
CA ARG A 210 -10.79 -5.83 16.19
C ARG A 210 -11.95 -6.14 15.24
N GLU A 211 -12.14 -7.41 14.89
CA GLU A 211 -13.24 -7.87 14.05
C GLU A 211 -14.59 -7.62 14.73
N SER A 212 -14.72 -7.90 16.03
CA SER A 212 -15.92 -7.56 16.82
C SER A 212 -16.22 -6.06 16.79
N VAL A 213 -15.21 -5.19 16.96
CA VAL A 213 -15.39 -3.73 16.91
C VAL A 213 -15.73 -3.24 15.50
N LEU A 214 -15.18 -3.87 14.45
CA LEU A 214 -15.53 -3.57 13.05
C LEU A 214 -16.97 -4.00 12.72
N LEU A 215 -17.42 -5.15 13.23
CA LEU A 215 -18.80 -5.63 13.09
C LEU A 215 -19.80 -4.74 13.84
N GLU A 216 -19.45 -4.26 15.03
CA GLU A 216 -20.27 -3.29 15.77
C GLU A 216 -20.32 -1.93 15.05
N ALA A 217 -19.17 -1.41 14.59
CA ALA A 217 -19.10 -0.15 13.85
C ALA A 217 -19.86 -0.20 12.51
N THR A 218 -19.74 -1.29 11.74
CA THR A 218 -20.50 -1.44 10.49
C THR A 218 -21.99 -1.58 10.73
N ARG A 219 -22.42 -2.27 11.81
CA ARG A 219 -23.82 -2.27 12.23
C ARG A 219 -24.31 -0.86 12.60
N MET A 220 -23.54 -0.09 13.36
CA MET A 220 -23.90 1.30 13.69
C MET A 220 -24.04 2.21 12.45
N ILE A 221 -23.22 1.99 11.42
CA ILE A 221 -23.33 2.70 10.15
C ILE A 221 -24.63 2.32 9.43
N LEU A 222 -24.92 1.03 9.28
CA LEU A 222 -26.15 0.55 8.63
C LEU A 222 -27.42 1.01 9.37
N ASP A 223 -27.42 0.95 10.71
CA ASP A 223 -28.52 1.47 11.55
C ASP A 223 -28.69 2.99 11.38
N ALA A 224 -27.62 3.74 11.12
CA ALA A 224 -27.67 5.18 10.85
C ALA A 224 -28.15 5.51 9.42
N GLU A 225 -27.74 4.71 8.42
CA GLU A 225 -28.18 4.84 7.04
C GLU A 225 -29.66 4.49 6.86
N ALA A 226 -30.15 3.43 7.50
CA ALA A 226 -31.57 3.10 7.53
C ALA A 226 -32.41 4.24 8.15
N ARG A 227 -31.97 4.77 9.32
CA ARG A 227 -32.61 5.93 9.95
C ARG A 227 -32.53 7.22 9.13
N LYS A 228 -31.58 7.32 8.20
CA LYS A 228 -31.50 8.43 7.23
C LYS A 228 -32.53 8.22 6.11
N GLN A 229 -32.58 7.02 5.51
CA GLN A 229 -33.55 6.66 4.49
C GLN A 229 -34.99 6.86 4.97
N GLU A 230 -35.35 6.35 6.16
CA GLU A 230 -36.66 6.57 6.78
C GLU A 230 -37.03 8.07 6.95
N ARG A 231 -36.05 8.96 7.12
CA ARG A 231 -36.29 10.41 7.23
C ARG A 231 -36.46 11.06 5.87
N GLU A 232 -35.69 10.62 4.87
CA GLU A 232 -35.79 11.09 3.49
C GLU A 232 -37.14 10.66 2.88
N GLU A 233 -37.57 9.41 3.08
CA GLU A 233 -38.90 8.91 2.69
C GLU A 233 -40.04 9.74 3.30
N ARG A 234 -40.03 9.94 4.63
CA ARG A 234 -41.06 10.77 5.30
C ARG A 234 -41.04 12.23 4.83
N LEU A 235 -39.89 12.75 4.40
CA LEU A 235 -39.79 14.10 3.84
C LEU A 235 -40.35 14.15 2.41
N PHE A 236 -40.14 13.11 1.59
CA PHE A 236 -40.80 12.98 0.29
C PHE A 236 -42.33 12.86 0.43
N ASP A 237 -42.83 12.09 1.41
CA ASP A 237 -44.27 12.00 1.70
C ASP A 237 -44.87 13.36 2.09
N LEU A 238 -44.20 14.11 2.98
CA LEU A 238 -44.64 15.45 3.38
C LEU A 238 -44.68 16.43 2.20
N VAL A 239 -43.64 16.44 1.34
CA VAL A 239 -43.61 17.27 0.12
C VAL A 239 -44.68 16.82 -0.88
N ALA A 240 -44.95 15.52 -1.01
CA ALA A 240 -46.02 15.01 -1.86
C ALA A 240 -47.42 15.44 -1.36
N GLU A 241 -47.67 15.43 -0.05
CA GLU A 241 -48.90 15.95 0.54
C GLU A 241 -49.02 17.48 0.44
N GLU A 242 -47.93 18.23 0.58
CA GLU A 242 -47.93 19.68 0.37
C GLU A 242 -48.31 20.03 -1.07
N ILE A 243 -47.74 19.32 -2.07
CA ILE A 243 -48.11 19.46 -3.49
C ILE A 243 -49.59 19.07 -3.73
N ARG A 244 -50.09 18.00 -3.10
CA ARG A 244 -51.53 17.61 -3.17
C ARG A 244 -52.42 18.72 -2.60
N CYS A 245 -52.06 19.30 -1.45
CA CYS A 245 -52.78 20.39 -0.82
C CYS A 245 -52.80 21.65 -1.71
N GLU A 246 -51.65 22.03 -2.28
CA GLU A 246 -51.57 23.16 -3.22
C GLU A 246 -52.46 22.96 -4.44
N LEU A 247 -52.47 21.77 -5.04
CA LEU A 247 -53.33 21.47 -6.20
C LEU A 247 -54.81 21.62 -5.84
N VAL A 248 -55.24 21.06 -4.71
CA VAL A 248 -56.62 21.20 -4.20
C VAL A 248 -56.99 22.66 -3.90
N ILE A 249 -56.04 23.47 -3.39
CA ILE A 249 -56.25 24.92 -3.18
C ILE A 249 -56.42 25.63 -4.54
N ARG A 250 -55.53 25.38 -5.50
CA ARG A 250 -55.59 25.97 -6.85
C ARG A 250 -56.89 25.58 -7.59
N GLU A 251 -57.36 24.35 -7.45
CA GLU A 251 -58.65 23.91 -7.99
C GLU A 251 -59.84 24.62 -7.32
N ARG A 252 -59.84 24.73 -5.98
CA ARG A 252 -60.87 25.47 -5.23
C ARG A 252 -60.90 26.94 -5.61
N GLU A 253 -59.75 27.57 -5.78
CA GLU A 253 -59.65 28.95 -6.29
C GLU A 253 -60.20 29.08 -7.71
N GLN A 254 -59.82 28.21 -8.64
CA GLN A 254 -60.36 28.24 -10.00
C GLN A 254 -61.87 28.02 -10.01
N ALA A 255 -62.39 27.10 -9.19
CA ALA A 255 -63.82 26.89 -9.03
C ALA A 255 -64.52 28.13 -8.45
N ALA A 256 -63.91 28.81 -7.47
CA ALA A 256 -64.43 30.07 -6.91
C ALA A 256 -64.43 31.21 -7.94
N ARG A 257 -63.36 31.38 -8.72
CA ARG A 257 -63.27 32.36 -9.83
C ARG A 257 -64.33 32.08 -10.90
N ARG A 258 -64.51 30.81 -11.31
CA ARG A 258 -65.57 30.38 -12.24
C ARG A 258 -66.98 30.59 -11.68
N ARG A 259 -67.19 30.48 -10.36
CA ARG A 259 -68.47 30.78 -9.70
C ARG A 259 -68.77 32.29 -9.71
N ARG A 260 -67.79 33.14 -9.34
CA ARG A 260 -67.93 34.60 -9.38
C ARG A 260 -68.26 35.11 -10.78
N MET A 261 -67.49 34.68 -11.80
CA MET A 261 -67.75 35.01 -13.21
C MET A 261 -69.16 34.61 -13.69
N ARG A 262 -69.71 33.50 -13.17
CA ARG A 262 -71.11 33.10 -13.46
C ARG A 262 -72.12 33.97 -12.73
N GLN A 263 -71.85 34.39 -11.49
CA GLN A 263 -72.72 35.29 -10.72
C GLN A 263 -72.72 36.70 -11.34
N GLU A 264 -71.56 37.20 -11.75
CA GLU A 264 -71.39 38.46 -12.50
C GLU A 264 -72.16 38.43 -13.82
N LEU A 265 -72.07 37.34 -14.59
CA LEU A 265 -72.84 37.16 -15.83
C LEU A 265 -74.35 37.08 -15.60
N VAL A 266 -74.80 36.38 -14.55
CA VAL A 266 -76.23 36.30 -14.20
C VAL A 266 -76.75 37.67 -13.78
N ALA A 267 -76.05 38.40 -12.91
CA ALA A 267 -76.44 39.75 -12.50
C ALA A 267 -76.51 40.72 -13.70
N GLY A 268 -75.53 40.68 -14.61
CA GLY A 268 -75.56 41.50 -15.83
C GLY A 268 -76.72 41.15 -16.78
N LEU A 269 -77.13 39.88 -16.85
CA LEU A 269 -78.31 39.45 -17.60
C LEU A 269 -79.63 39.87 -16.91
N GLU A 270 -79.68 39.81 -15.57
CA GLU A 270 -80.82 40.31 -14.78
C GLU A 270 -80.99 41.83 -14.94
N GLU A 271 -79.90 42.60 -14.86
CA GLU A 271 -79.87 44.04 -15.17
C GLU A 271 -80.31 44.31 -16.61
N GLN A 272 -79.83 43.54 -17.60
CA GLN A 272 -80.25 43.69 -18.99
C GLN A 272 -81.76 43.39 -19.18
N ILE A 273 -82.31 42.39 -18.50
CA ILE A 273 -83.76 42.10 -18.50
C ILE A 273 -84.52 43.27 -17.88
N ILE A 274 -84.09 43.77 -16.72
CA ILE A 274 -84.73 44.92 -16.05
C ILE A 274 -84.70 46.17 -16.94
N LEU A 275 -83.57 46.47 -17.59
CA LEU A 275 -83.43 47.59 -18.51
C LEU A 275 -84.32 47.43 -19.76
N THR A 276 -84.37 46.24 -20.36
CA THR A 276 -85.25 46.01 -21.52
C THR A 276 -86.73 46.08 -21.16
N GLU A 277 -87.16 45.62 -19.99
CA GLU A 277 -88.52 45.81 -19.48
C GLU A 277 -88.83 47.27 -19.16
N GLN A 278 -87.89 48.04 -18.61
CA GLN A 278 -88.05 49.49 -18.43
C GLN A 278 -88.20 50.21 -19.77
N CYS A 279 -87.40 49.86 -20.78
CA CYS A 279 -87.53 50.43 -22.13
C CYS A 279 -88.87 50.05 -22.79
N LYS A 280 -89.34 48.80 -22.67
CA LYS A 280 -90.68 48.39 -23.13
C LYS A 280 -91.79 49.21 -22.46
N ARG A 281 -91.70 49.45 -21.14
CA ARG A 281 -92.68 50.26 -20.40
C ARG A 281 -92.69 51.70 -20.88
N ARG A 282 -91.52 52.32 -21.06
CA ARG A 282 -91.41 53.69 -21.63
C ARG A 282 -92.01 53.78 -23.02
N LEU A 283 -91.73 52.82 -23.91
CA LEU A 283 -92.34 52.78 -25.25
C LEU A 283 -93.87 52.65 -25.17
N VAL A 284 -94.41 51.82 -24.27
CA VAL A 284 -95.87 51.71 -24.05
C VAL A 284 -96.46 52.98 -23.41
N GLU A 285 -95.71 53.73 -22.61
CA GLU A 285 -96.11 55.02 -22.05
C GLU A 285 -96.06 56.13 -23.11
N GLU A 286 -95.06 56.12 -23.99
CA GLU A 286 -94.91 57.01 -25.16
C GLU A 286 -96.01 56.74 -26.21
N ASP A 287 -96.28 55.48 -26.54
CA ASP A 287 -97.38 55.07 -27.44
C ASP A 287 -98.75 55.50 -26.88
N ARG A 288 -98.95 55.43 -25.56
CA ARG A 288 -100.17 55.92 -24.90
C ARG A 288 -100.29 57.43 -24.95
N ALA A 289 -99.22 58.16 -24.61
CA ALA A 289 -99.20 59.63 -24.69
C ALA A 289 -99.45 60.10 -26.13
N TRP A 290 -98.86 59.43 -27.12
CA TRP A 290 -99.12 59.67 -28.54
C TRP A 290 -100.58 59.39 -28.92
N ALA A 291 -101.15 58.27 -28.47
CA ALA A 291 -102.56 57.95 -28.71
C ALA A 291 -103.52 58.96 -28.04
N GLU A 292 -103.19 59.44 -26.83
CA GLU A 292 -103.95 60.49 -26.14
C GLU A 292 -103.85 61.85 -26.85
N ASP A 293 -102.67 62.24 -27.34
CA ASP A 293 -102.49 63.46 -28.14
C ASP A 293 -103.20 63.38 -29.50
N VAL A 294 -103.17 62.23 -30.17
CA VAL A 294 -103.94 61.96 -31.40
C VAL A 294 -105.44 62.04 -31.14
N MET A 295 -105.93 61.42 -30.06
CA MET A 295 -107.34 61.52 -29.65
C MET A 295 -107.74 62.95 -29.28
N ARG A 296 -106.87 63.70 -28.60
CA ARG A 296 -107.10 65.12 -28.28
C ARG A 296 -107.22 65.95 -29.55
N LYS A 297 -106.32 65.74 -30.51
CA LYS A 297 -106.35 66.41 -31.81
C LYS A 297 -107.62 66.08 -32.61
N ILE A 298 -108.04 64.81 -32.66
CA ILE A 298 -109.31 64.41 -33.31
C ILE A 298 -110.51 65.10 -32.64
N MET A 299 -110.52 65.20 -31.31
CA MET A 299 -111.57 65.92 -30.57
C MET A 299 -111.55 67.44 -30.79
N GLU A 300 -110.38 68.03 -31.03
CA GLU A 300 -110.21 69.44 -31.38
C GLU A 300 -110.65 69.72 -32.83
N ASP A 301 -110.26 68.87 -33.79
CA ASP A 301 -110.71 68.91 -35.18
C ASP A 301 -112.24 68.70 -35.28
N GLU A 302 -112.83 67.80 -34.48
CA GLU A 302 -114.29 67.66 -34.36
C GLU A 302 -114.97 68.91 -33.79
N ARG A 303 -114.39 69.54 -32.76
CA ARG A 303 -114.90 70.81 -32.21
C ARG A 303 -114.84 71.93 -33.25
N LEU A 304 -113.74 72.03 -34.00
CA LEU A 304 -113.59 72.98 -35.11
C LEU A 304 -114.59 72.70 -36.25
N ALA A 305 -114.84 71.43 -36.59
CA ALA A 305 -115.85 71.03 -37.57
C ALA A 305 -117.28 71.41 -37.11
N ARG A 306 -117.62 71.19 -35.84
CA ARG A 306 -118.91 71.58 -35.25
C ARG A 306 -119.07 73.12 -35.22
N CYS A 307 -118.06 73.85 -34.75
CA CYS A 307 -118.08 75.32 -34.72
C CYS A 307 -118.17 75.95 -36.12
N THR A 308 -117.47 75.41 -37.12
CA THR A 308 -117.55 75.89 -38.51
C THR A 308 -118.86 75.50 -39.20
N ALA A 309 -119.48 74.36 -38.84
CA ALA A 309 -120.82 74.00 -39.28
C ALA A 309 -121.89 74.92 -38.65
N GLU A 310 -121.76 75.29 -37.38
CA GLU A 310 -122.63 76.29 -36.74
C GLU A 310 -122.45 77.68 -37.34
N ALA A 311 -121.22 78.14 -37.58
CA ALA A 311 -120.95 79.41 -38.24
C ALA A 311 -121.60 79.45 -39.64
N LYS A 312 -121.49 78.37 -40.43
CA LYS A 312 -122.17 78.21 -41.72
C LYS A 312 -123.70 78.17 -41.60
N ARG A 313 -124.27 77.68 -40.49
CA ARG A 313 -125.72 77.78 -40.21
C ARG A 313 -126.12 79.22 -39.88
N ARG A 314 -125.43 79.91 -38.97
CA ARG A 314 -125.73 81.30 -38.58
C ARG A 314 -125.64 82.25 -39.78
N MET A 315 -124.58 82.14 -40.58
CA MET A 315 -124.43 82.89 -41.83
C MET A 315 -125.58 82.65 -42.82
N LYS A 316 -126.07 81.42 -42.96
CA LYS A 316 -127.22 81.09 -43.83
C LYS A 316 -128.55 81.62 -43.30
N VAL A 317 -128.70 81.82 -41.99
CA VAL A 317 -129.88 82.47 -41.40
C VAL A 317 -129.81 83.98 -41.65
N GLN A 318 -128.70 84.63 -41.30
CA GLN A 318 -128.51 86.07 -41.54
C GLN A 318 -128.71 86.43 -43.02
N HIS A 319 -128.08 85.69 -43.94
CA HIS A 319 -128.22 85.97 -45.38
C HIS A 319 -129.65 85.77 -45.90
N ARG A 320 -130.48 84.97 -45.21
CA ARG A 320 -131.91 84.82 -45.51
C ARG A 320 -132.72 85.98 -44.94
N GLU A 321 -132.43 86.41 -43.71
CA GLU A 321 -133.03 87.58 -43.08
C GLU A 321 -132.73 88.85 -43.89
N ASP A 322 -131.50 89.03 -44.37
CA ASP A 322 -131.08 90.13 -45.26
C ASP A 322 -131.87 90.13 -46.59
N LEU A 323 -132.09 88.97 -47.20
CA LEU A 323 -132.87 88.82 -48.42
C LEU A 323 -134.36 89.09 -48.19
N GLU A 324 -134.94 88.60 -47.08
CA GLU A 324 -136.33 88.86 -46.71
C GLU A 324 -136.55 90.35 -46.38
N ASN A 325 -135.59 91.01 -45.73
CA ASN A 325 -135.55 92.47 -45.52
C ASN A 325 -135.45 93.26 -46.83
N LEU A 326 -134.59 92.86 -47.77
CA LEU A 326 -134.49 93.49 -49.09
C LEU A 326 -135.79 93.35 -49.90
N ILE A 327 -136.47 92.20 -49.81
CA ILE A 327 -137.78 91.97 -50.44
C ILE A 327 -138.85 92.85 -49.80
N ALA A 328 -138.88 92.96 -48.46
CA ALA A 328 -139.81 93.83 -47.74
C ALA A 328 -139.59 95.32 -48.08
N HIS A 329 -138.33 95.76 -48.18
CA HIS A 329 -137.99 97.13 -48.59
C HIS A 329 -138.41 97.42 -50.03
N ARG A 330 -138.27 96.45 -50.96
CA ARG A 330 -138.78 96.55 -52.33
C ARG A 330 -140.31 96.56 -52.43
N ARG A 331 -141.02 95.94 -51.48
CA ARG A 331 -142.49 96.03 -51.39
C ARG A 331 -142.93 97.41 -50.92
N ARG A 332 -142.35 97.94 -49.84
CA ARG A 332 -142.64 99.31 -49.36
C ARG A 332 -142.44 100.37 -50.44
N ILE A 333 -141.33 100.33 -51.19
CA ILE A 333 -141.10 101.28 -52.29
C ILE A 333 -142.25 101.23 -53.31
N ARG A 334 -142.70 100.03 -53.71
CA ARG A 334 -143.82 99.88 -54.65
C ARG A 334 -145.16 100.31 -54.07
N GLU A 335 -145.40 100.04 -52.79
CA GLU A 335 -146.61 100.46 -52.08
C GLU A 335 -146.66 102.01 -51.99
N GLU A 336 -145.52 102.67 -51.75
CA GLU A 336 -145.39 104.13 -51.82
C GLU A 336 -145.53 104.69 -53.25
N GLU A 337 -144.96 104.04 -54.27
CA GLU A 337 -145.11 104.43 -55.68
C GLU A 337 -146.59 104.34 -56.14
N ILE A 338 -147.28 103.26 -55.75
CA ILE A 338 -148.71 103.07 -56.05
C ILE A 338 -149.55 104.12 -55.31
N ALA A 339 -149.29 104.39 -54.04
CA ALA A 339 -149.99 105.41 -53.27
C ALA A 339 -149.87 106.81 -53.91
N ARG A 340 -148.66 107.19 -54.34
CA ARG A 340 -148.42 108.48 -55.03
C ARG A 340 -149.17 108.57 -56.37
N MET A 341 -149.18 107.50 -57.18
CA MET A 341 -149.97 107.46 -58.42
C MET A 341 -151.48 107.56 -58.16
N GLU A 342 -151.97 106.91 -57.11
CA GLU A 342 -153.37 107.01 -56.70
C GLU A 342 -153.75 108.42 -56.24
N GLU A 343 -152.86 109.15 -55.56
CA GLU A 343 -153.09 110.55 -55.18
C GLU A 343 -153.15 111.47 -56.42
N THR A 344 -152.20 111.36 -57.35
CA THR A 344 -152.24 112.17 -58.59
C THR A 344 -153.52 111.96 -59.40
N ILE A 345 -154.01 110.71 -59.50
CA ILE A 345 -155.27 110.41 -60.20
C ILE A 345 -156.49 111.03 -59.48
N LYS A 346 -156.47 111.12 -58.15
CA LYS A 346 -157.55 111.76 -57.36
C LYS A 346 -157.54 113.28 -57.51
N GLU A 347 -156.39 113.90 -57.75
CA GLU A 347 -156.26 115.34 -58.00
C GLU A 347 -156.68 115.74 -59.43
N GLU A 348 -156.24 114.99 -60.46
CA GLU A 348 -156.69 115.18 -61.85
C GLU A 348 -158.23 115.08 -61.96
N GLN A 349 -158.83 114.09 -61.30
CA GLN A 349 -160.29 113.92 -61.25
C GLN A 349 -161.03 115.01 -60.47
N ARG A 350 -160.35 115.81 -59.64
CA ARG A 350 -160.93 117.02 -59.01
C ARG A 350 -160.90 118.21 -59.97
N LEU A 351 -159.76 118.46 -60.62
CA LEU A 351 -159.60 119.57 -61.57
C LEU A 351 -160.60 119.47 -62.73
N ALA A 352 -160.72 118.29 -63.35
CA ALA A 352 -161.64 118.05 -64.46
C ALA A 352 -163.13 118.26 -64.13
N ARG A 353 -163.52 118.21 -62.84
CA ARG A 353 -164.90 118.50 -62.41
C ARG A 353 -165.15 119.99 -62.27
N LEU A 354 -164.19 120.74 -61.72
CA LEU A 354 -164.29 122.19 -61.53
C LEU A 354 -164.37 122.94 -62.87
N GLU A 355 -163.59 122.53 -63.87
CA GLU A 355 -163.65 123.10 -65.22
C GLU A 355 -165.03 122.89 -65.88
N ALA A 356 -165.61 121.70 -65.70
CA ALA A 356 -166.92 121.33 -66.23
C ALA A 356 -168.12 122.06 -65.56
N GLU A 357 -167.91 122.66 -64.39
CA GLU A 357 -168.91 123.48 -63.69
C GLU A 357 -168.78 124.97 -64.10
N CYS A 358 -167.57 125.52 -64.11
CA CYS A 358 -167.29 126.88 -64.60
C CYS A 358 -167.82 127.12 -66.03
N ALA A 359 -167.66 126.14 -66.92
CA ALA A 359 -168.15 126.22 -68.30
C ALA A 359 -169.69 126.32 -68.41
N LYS A 360 -170.44 125.81 -67.43
CA LYS A 360 -171.91 125.90 -67.38
C LYS A 360 -172.39 127.25 -66.86
N GLU A 361 -171.72 127.80 -65.85
CA GLU A 361 -172.08 129.12 -65.30
C GLU A 361 -171.89 130.24 -66.31
N GLN A 362 -170.75 130.30 -66.98
CA GLN A 362 -170.47 131.34 -67.99
C GLN A 362 -171.50 131.32 -69.12
N ARG A 363 -171.88 130.12 -69.57
CA ARG A 363 -172.88 129.89 -70.61
C ARG A 363 -174.29 130.36 -70.18
N ARG A 364 -174.69 130.10 -68.93
CA ARG A 364 -175.96 130.66 -68.37
C ARG A 364 -175.94 132.18 -68.29
N ARG A 365 -174.85 132.80 -67.81
CA ARG A 365 -174.75 134.27 -67.64
C ARG A 365 -174.88 135.03 -68.98
N LEU A 366 -174.24 134.52 -70.04
CA LEU A 366 -174.34 135.08 -71.40
C LEU A 366 -175.78 135.09 -71.94
N LEU A 367 -176.59 134.08 -71.60
CA LEU A 367 -177.98 134.00 -72.04
C LEU A 367 -178.90 134.96 -71.29
N THR A 368 -178.74 135.14 -69.97
CA THR A 368 -179.56 136.08 -69.19
C THR A 368 -179.35 137.54 -69.58
N VAL A 369 -178.13 137.93 -69.98
CA VAL A 369 -177.83 139.34 -70.33
C VAL A 369 -178.40 139.73 -71.70
N HIS A 370 -178.40 138.82 -72.67
CA HIS A 370 -178.78 139.13 -74.07
C HIS A 370 -180.18 138.63 -74.47
N ALA A 371 -180.98 138.11 -73.53
CA ALA A 371 -182.32 137.59 -73.81
C ALA A 371 -183.29 138.66 -74.35
N ALA A 372 -183.15 139.93 -73.93
CA ALA A 372 -184.05 141.01 -74.35
C ALA A 372 -183.84 141.43 -75.81
N ASP A 373 -182.58 141.61 -76.25
CA ASP A 373 -182.27 142.20 -77.56
C ASP A 373 -182.34 141.19 -78.72
N ILE A 374 -182.06 139.91 -78.45
CA ILE A 374 -181.81 138.89 -79.50
C ILE A 374 -182.93 137.84 -79.60
N ALA A 375 -184.04 138.00 -78.87
CA ALA A 375 -185.15 137.04 -78.82
C ALA A 375 -185.68 136.59 -80.21
N ASN A 376 -185.64 137.49 -81.20
CA ASN A 376 -186.12 137.26 -82.56
C ASN A 376 -185.08 136.64 -83.53
N PHE A 377 -183.82 136.48 -83.11
CA PHE A 377 -182.71 136.05 -84.00
C PHE A 377 -181.93 134.81 -83.53
N VAL A 378 -182.20 134.27 -82.32
CA VAL A 378 -181.51 133.07 -81.81
C VAL A 378 -182.08 131.77 -82.39
N ASN A 379 -181.23 130.93 -82.98
CA ASN A 379 -181.61 129.61 -83.47
C ASN A 379 -181.89 128.63 -82.32
N ARG A 380 -183.18 128.35 -82.06
CA ARG A 380 -183.69 127.48 -80.99
C ARG A 380 -183.12 126.05 -80.97
N ALA A 381 -182.47 125.57 -82.03
CA ALA A 381 -181.82 124.26 -82.04
C ALA A 381 -180.59 124.15 -81.12
N ALA A 382 -179.86 125.25 -80.89
CA ALA A 382 -178.57 125.24 -80.16
C ALA A 382 -178.68 125.32 -78.62
N LEU A 383 -179.88 125.56 -78.10
CA LEU A 383 -180.15 125.77 -76.67
C LEU A 383 -180.52 124.46 -75.96
N THR A 384 -180.02 124.26 -74.74
CA THR A 384 -180.44 123.16 -73.85
C THR A 384 -181.82 123.40 -73.25
N ALA A 385 -182.40 122.39 -72.59
CA ALA A 385 -183.79 122.43 -72.12
C ALA A 385 -184.07 123.51 -71.04
N GLU A 386 -183.07 123.84 -70.21
CA GLU A 386 -183.17 124.91 -69.21
C GLU A 386 -183.05 126.30 -69.85
N GLU A 387 -182.08 126.46 -70.76
CA GLU A 387 -181.79 127.72 -71.47
C GLU A 387 -182.99 128.23 -72.28
N ARG A 388 -183.88 127.34 -72.74
CA ARG A 388 -185.11 127.71 -73.47
C ARG A 388 -186.19 128.32 -72.58
N ARG A 389 -186.31 127.89 -71.30
CA ARG A 389 -187.34 128.42 -70.38
C ARG A 389 -187.14 129.90 -70.09
N ILE A 390 -185.89 130.32 -69.90
CA ILE A 390 -185.48 131.70 -69.61
C ILE A 390 -185.90 132.67 -70.74
N LEU A 391 -186.02 132.19 -71.99
CA LEU A 391 -186.48 132.99 -73.15
C LEU A 391 -188.02 133.00 -73.33
N ASP A 392 -188.74 131.99 -72.82
CA ASP A 392 -190.20 131.93 -72.93
C ASP A 392 -190.92 132.66 -71.78
N GLU A 393 -190.20 133.00 -70.69
CA GLU A 393 -190.71 133.80 -69.55
C GLU A 393 -190.69 135.31 -69.83
N THR A 394 -189.73 135.82 -70.61
CA THR A 394 -189.58 137.26 -70.91
C THR A 394 -190.54 137.82 -71.97
N SER A 395 -191.36 136.97 -72.61
CA SER A 395 -192.15 137.32 -73.81
C SER A 395 -193.67 137.39 -73.60
N LYS A 396 -194.16 137.33 -72.35
CA LYS A 396 -195.60 137.16 -72.04
C LYS A 396 -196.29 138.27 -71.22
N GLY A 397 -195.63 139.40 -71.02
CA GLY A 397 -196.25 140.63 -70.49
C GLY A 397 -195.67 141.87 -71.17
N ASN A 398 -196.42 142.94 -71.47
CA ASN A 398 -197.82 143.23 -71.17
C ASN A 398 -198.52 143.93 -72.35
N ARG A 399 -199.84 143.73 -72.47
CA ARG A 399 -200.76 144.70 -73.06
C ARG A 399 -202.01 144.83 -72.17
N ASP A 400 -202.47 146.06 -72.05
CA ASP A 400 -203.81 146.51 -71.67
C ASP A 400 -204.32 146.22 -70.24
N THR A 401 -203.96 147.10 -69.31
CA THR A 401 -204.88 147.92 -68.47
C THR A 401 -204.06 148.92 -67.64
N GLY A 402 -204.43 150.19 -67.41
CA GLY A 402 -205.46 151.02 -68.06
C GLY A 402 -205.95 152.18 -67.16
N TYR A 403 -205.86 153.44 -67.63
CA TYR A 403 -206.46 154.67 -67.05
C TYR A 403 -205.82 155.23 -65.73
N VAL A 404 -205.97 156.51 -65.33
CA VAL A 404 -205.53 157.82 -65.92
C VAL A 404 -205.78 158.96 -64.88
N ASP A 405 -205.14 160.13 -65.05
CA ASP A 405 -205.30 161.44 -64.32
C ASP A 405 -204.81 161.55 -62.84
N ASP A 406 -204.33 162.69 -62.31
CA ASP A 406 -203.64 163.88 -62.91
C ASP A 406 -202.92 164.73 -61.81
N GLU A 407 -202.20 165.79 -62.22
CA GLU A 407 -201.58 166.93 -61.50
C GLU A 407 -200.38 166.75 -60.53
N ALA A 408 -199.26 167.36 -60.96
CA ALA A 408 -198.33 168.26 -60.22
C ALA A 408 -197.71 167.91 -58.82
N GLY A 409 -196.37 167.73 -58.80
CA GLY A 409 -195.49 168.34 -57.77
C GLY A 409 -194.61 167.41 -56.89
N ASP A 410 -193.31 167.75 -56.82
CA ASP A 410 -192.30 167.61 -55.73
C ASP A 410 -192.01 166.27 -54.97
N GLY A 411 -190.77 166.17 -54.45
CA GLY A 411 -190.27 165.17 -53.47
C GLY A 411 -189.40 164.03 -54.10
N GLU A 412 -188.14 163.75 -53.74
CA GLU A 412 -187.44 163.56 -52.44
C GLU A 412 -187.79 162.26 -51.67
N ALA A 413 -186.88 161.52 -51.03
CA ALA A 413 -185.41 161.43 -51.11
C ALA A 413 -184.88 160.17 -50.34
N LYS A 414 -183.57 159.86 -50.48
CA LYS A 414 -182.74 158.99 -49.60
C LYS A 414 -183.03 157.46 -49.61
N GLU A 415 -182.12 156.59 -49.15
CA GLU A 415 -180.79 156.81 -48.54
C GLU A 415 -179.70 155.85 -49.08
N ASN A 416 -178.60 156.45 -49.56
CA ASN A 416 -177.21 155.95 -49.73
C ASN A 416 -176.94 154.50 -50.15
#